data_AF-A0A353BCL7-F1
#
_entry.id   AF-A0A353BCL7-F1
#
_cell.length_a   1.000
_cell.length_b   1.000
_cell.length_c   1.000
_cell.angle_alpha   90.00
_cell.angle_beta   90.00
_cell.angle_gamma   90.00
#
_symmetry.space_group_name_H-M   'P 1'
#
loop_
_entity.id
_entity.type
_entity.pdbx_description
1 polymer ?
#
loop_
_entity_poly.entity_id
_entity_poly.type
_entity_poly.pdbx_seq_one_letter_code
_entity_poly.pdbx_strand_id
1 'polypeptide(L)'
;MVDLDLRKLSAPIEALRPEIKQAYANLDRKWEAIADCLKPVPVAVSYAYFQDEGDFDCLVWQKWNGKKRICIQVNVFKQQSAYGGGDYETTTTPYEEWSAEQRAYMLRHVPGLFEAAEKQTREFIEQTKN
;
A
#
# COMPACT_ATOMS: atom_id res chain seq x y z
N MET A 1 -13.87 15.84 -36.34
CA MET A 1 -14.05 15.97 -34.89
C MET A 1 -15.27 15.12 -34.54
N VAL A 2 -15.09 14.02 -33.80
CA VAL A 2 -16.19 13.10 -33.50
C VAL A 2 -17.05 13.71 -32.40
N ASP A 3 -18.32 13.97 -32.70
CA ASP A 3 -19.32 14.42 -31.73
C ASP A 3 -19.67 13.24 -30.82
N LEU A 4 -18.91 13.09 -29.73
CA LEU A 4 -19.13 12.04 -28.75
C LEU A 4 -20.25 12.49 -27.81
N ASP A 5 -21.46 11.98 -28.03
CA ASP A 5 -22.60 12.24 -27.16
C ASP A 5 -22.42 11.53 -25.81
N LEU A 6 -21.83 12.25 -24.85
CA LEU A 6 -21.58 11.78 -23.49
C LEU A 6 -22.86 11.31 -22.77
N ARG A 7 -24.04 11.75 -23.20
CA ARG A 7 -25.32 11.30 -22.62
C ARG A 7 -25.62 9.85 -22.99
N LYS A 8 -25.20 9.38 -24.17
CA LYS A 8 -25.37 7.98 -24.59
C LYS A 8 -24.39 7.02 -23.90
N LEU A 9 -23.27 7.53 -23.40
CA LEU A 9 -22.32 6.76 -22.57
C LEU A 9 -22.77 6.65 -21.11
N SER A 10 -23.64 7.54 -20.63
CA SER A 10 -24.11 7.53 -19.24
C SER A 10 -24.94 6.27 -18.92
N ALA A 11 -25.88 5.88 -19.77
CA ALA A 11 -26.76 4.73 -19.49
C ALA A 11 -26.02 3.38 -19.39
N PRO A 12 -25.05 3.06 -20.28
CA PRO A 12 -24.20 1.87 -20.11
C PRO A 12 -23.33 1.90 -18.84
N ILE A 13 -22.78 3.05 -18.47
CA ILE A 13 -21.98 3.20 -17.23
C ILE A 13 -22.86 3.02 -15.99
N GLU A 14 -24.06 3.58 -16.00
CA GLU A 14 -25.05 3.40 -14.93
C GLU A 14 -25.50 1.95 -14.80
N ALA A 15 -25.65 1.23 -15.92
CA ALA A 15 -25.96 -0.20 -15.92
C ALA A 15 -24.85 -1.06 -15.30
N LEU A 16 -23.58 -0.68 -15.47
CA LEU A 16 -22.43 -1.37 -14.88
C LEU A 16 -22.15 -0.97 -13.43
N ARG A 17 -22.74 0.13 -12.94
CA ARG A 17 -22.50 0.66 -11.59
C ARG A 17 -22.70 -0.38 -10.47
N PRO A 18 -23.71 -1.26 -10.47
CA PRO A 18 -23.86 -2.29 -9.45
C PRO A 18 -22.69 -3.27 -9.43
N GLU A 19 -22.25 -3.73 -10.60
CA GLU A 19 -21.12 -4.66 -10.74
C GLU A 19 -19.80 -4.03 -10.27
N ILE A 20 -19.56 -2.77 -10.65
CA ILE A 20 -18.40 -1.99 -10.21
C ILE A 20 -18.39 -1.84 -8.68
N LYS A 21 -19.54 -1.48 -8.08
CA LYS A 21 -19.68 -1.39 -6.62
C LYS A 21 -19.40 -2.72 -5.93
N GLN A 22 -19.89 -3.82 -6.49
CA GLN A 22 -19.64 -5.16 -5.94
C GLN A 22 -18.15 -5.54 -6.06
N ALA A 23 -17.50 -5.22 -7.18
CA ALA A 23 -16.08 -5.45 -7.37
C ALA A 23 -15.24 -4.70 -6.33
N TYR A 24 -15.57 -3.43 -6.05
CA TYR A 24 -14.89 -2.65 -5.01
C TYR A 24 -15.14 -3.19 -3.61
N ALA A 25 -16.37 -3.59 -3.28
CA ALA A 25 -16.66 -4.22 -2.00
C ALA A 25 -15.88 -5.53 -1.80
N ASN A 26 -15.71 -6.32 -2.86
CA ASN A 26 -14.89 -7.53 -2.82
C ASN A 26 -13.40 -7.23 -2.64
N LEU A 27 -12.92 -6.13 -3.23
CA LEU A 27 -11.53 -5.68 -3.07
C LEU A 27 -11.26 -5.25 -1.62
N ASP A 28 -12.18 -4.51 -1.00
CA ASP A 28 -12.05 -4.06 0.39
C ASP A 28 -12.00 -5.25 1.36
N ARG A 29 -12.88 -6.23 1.18
CA ARG A 29 -12.86 -7.46 1.98
C ARG A 29 -11.54 -8.22 1.88
N LYS A 30 -10.89 -8.22 0.71
CA LYS A 30 -9.58 -8.86 0.54
C LYS A 30 -8.51 -8.12 1.36
N TRP A 31 -8.52 -6.80 1.35
CA TRP A 31 -7.59 -6.00 2.14
C TRP A 31 -7.81 -6.15 3.64
N GLU A 32 -9.07 -6.22 4.09
CA GLU A 32 -9.40 -6.55 5.48
C GLU A 32 -8.84 -7.91 5.89
N ALA A 33 -9.03 -8.95 5.05
CA ALA A 33 -8.48 -10.27 5.32
C ALA A 33 -6.93 -10.28 5.37
N ILE A 34 -6.26 -9.53 4.50
CA ILE A 34 -4.79 -9.37 4.54
C ILE A 34 -4.36 -8.69 5.85
N ALA A 35 -5.04 -7.61 6.23
CA ALA A 35 -4.74 -6.90 7.47
C ALA A 35 -4.96 -7.80 8.70
N ASP A 36 -6.00 -8.62 8.69
CA ASP A 36 -6.27 -9.60 9.75
C ASP A 36 -5.14 -10.61 9.92
N CYS A 37 -4.58 -11.12 8.81
CA CYS A 37 -3.42 -12.00 8.83
C CYS A 37 -2.15 -11.34 9.38
N LEU A 38 -2.01 -10.01 9.25
CA LEU A 38 -0.87 -9.25 9.75
C LEU A 38 -1.00 -8.78 11.21
N LYS A 39 -2.21 -8.81 11.80
CA LYS A 39 -2.45 -8.42 13.20
C LYS A 39 -1.50 -9.08 14.21
N PRO A 40 -1.16 -10.39 14.10
CA PRO A 40 -0.25 -11.05 15.05
C PRO A 40 1.20 -10.59 14.92
N VAL A 41 1.60 -9.97 13.80
CA VAL A 41 2.97 -9.52 13.56
C VAL A 41 3.30 -8.39 14.55
N PRO A 42 4.30 -8.57 15.45
CA PRO A 42 4.54 -7.63 16.55
C PRO A 42 5.25 -6.37 16.08
N VAL A 43 6.08 -6.48 15.05
CA VAL A 43 6.91 -5.41 14.50
C VAL A 43 6.19 -4.61 13.42
N ALA A 44 6.76 -3.46 13.06
CA ALA A 44 6.46 -2.83 11.78
C ALA A 44 7.13 -3.63 10.67
N VAL A 45 6.49 -3.74 9.52
CA VAL A 45 7.02 -4.44 8.34
C VAL A 45 7.07 -3.47 7.19
N SER A 46 8.14 -3.52 6.41
CA SER A 46 8.29 -2.74 5.19
C SER A 46 8.82 -3.61 4.06
N TYR A 47 8.14 -3.57 2.91
CA TYR A 47 8.51 -4.23 1.68
C TYR A 47 8.61 -3.20 0.55
N ALA A 48 9.83 -2.96 0.05
CA ALA A 48 10.06 -2.08 -1.10
C ALA A 48 9.61 -2.78 -2.40
N TYR A 49 8.68 -2.17 -3.12
CA TYR A 49 8.17 -2.69 -4.40
C TYR A 49 8.61 -1.88 -5.62
N PHE A 50 9.14 -0.68 -5.38
CA PHE A 50 9.71 0.20 -6.39
C PHE A 50 10.96 0.85 -5.80
N GLN A 51 11.99 1.00 -6.63
CA GLN A 51 13.22 1.71 -6.28
C GLN A 51 13.81 2.33 -7.54
N ASP A 52 14.11 3.63 -7.50
CA ASP A 52 14.71 4.38 -8.61
C ASP A 52 15.53 5.57 -8.10
N GLU A 53 16.78 5.71 -8.57
CA GLU A 53 17.69 6.81 -8.23
C GLU A 53 17.79 7.23 -6.73
N GLY A 54 17.51 6.31 -5.81
CA GLY A 54 17.50 6.56 -4.37
C GLY A 54 16.09 6.71 -3.78
N ASP A 55 15.11 7.02 -4.60
CA ASP A 55 13.70 6.98 -4.24
C ASP A 55 13.22 5.52 -4.14
N PHE A 56 12.29 5.27 -3.24
CA PHE A 56 11.68 3.94 -3.12
C PHE A 56 10.29 4.01 -2.51
N ASP A 57 9.41 3.16 -3.03
CA ASP A 57 8.09 2.97 -2.48
C ASP A 57 7.98 1.63 -1.76
N CYS A 58 7.34 1.68 -0.60
CA CYS A 58 7.09 0.52 0.22
C CYS A 58 5.62 0.25 0.43
N LEU A 59 5.27 -1.03 0.46
CA LEU A 59 4.06 -1.53 1.08
C LEU A 59 4.42 -1.88 2.53
N VAL A 60 3.72 -1.28 3.49
CA VAL A 60 4.12 -1.35 4.89
C VAL A 60 2.98 -1.74 5.81
N TRP A 61 3.30 -2.50 6.86
CA TRP A 61 2.43 -2.74 8.01
C TRP A 61 2.98 -1.96 9.19
N GLN A 62 2.33 -0.86 9.56
CA GLN A 62 2.84 0.04 10.61
C GLN A 62 1.72 0.66 11.43
N LYS A 63 2.08 1.32 12.54
CA LYS A 63 1.13 2.07 13.37
C LYS A 63 0.80 3.40 12.70
N TRP A 64 -0.47 3.60 12.37
CA TRP A 64 -1.04 4.82 11.82
C TRP A 64 -2.21 5.26 12.68
N ASN A 65 -2.19 6.50 13.17
CA ASN A 65 -3.26 7.07 14.03
C ASN A 65 -3.70 6.13 15.17
N GLY A 66 -2.73 5.50 15.85
CA GLY A 66 -2.98 4.63 17.00
C GLY A 66 -3.29 3.17 16.68
N LYS A 67 -3.54 2.80 15.41
CA LYS A 67 -3.87 1.42 15.00
C LYS A 67 -2.87 0.92 13.95
N LYS A 68 -2.63 -0.39 13.89
CA LYS A 68 -1.82 -0.95 12.80
C LYS A 68 -2.60 -0.95 11.49
N ARG A 69 -1.94 -0.54 10.40
CA ARG A 69 -2.52 -0.36 9.07
C ARG A 69 -1.54 -0.79 8.00
N ILE A 70 -2.12 -1.22 6.88
CA ILE A 70 -1.40 -1.37 5.63
C ILE A 70 -1.35 0.01 4.98
N CYS A 71 -0.15 0.46 4.63
CA CYS A 71 0.07 1.76 4.00
C CYS A 71 0.97 1.63 2.77
N ILE A 72 0.83 2.57 1.84
CA ILE A 72 1.86 2.90 0.87
C ILE A 72 2.74 3.95 1.53
N GLN A 73 4.04 3.77 1.43
CA GLN A 73 5.02 4.73 1.90
C GLN A 73 5.92 5.11 0.73
N VAL A 74 5.86 6.37 0.30
CA VAL A 74 6.69 6.93 -0.78
C VAL A 74 7.86 7.65 -0.11
N ASN A 75 9.08 7.29 -0.46
CA ASN A 75 10.29 7.89 0.07
C ASN A 75 11.06 8.56 -1.07
N VAL A 76 11.12 9.89 -1.04
CA VAL A 76 11.84 10.69 -2.02
C VAL A 76 13.14 11.16 -1.41
N PHE A 77 14.26 10.83 -2.04
CA PHE A 77 15.57 11.27 -1.63
C PHE A 77 15.71 12.78 -1.83
N LYS A 78 15.93 13.51 -0.73
CA LYS A 78 16.32 14.91 -0.77
C LYS A 78 17.84 14.98 -0.79
N GLN A 79 18.34 15.70 -1.79
CA GLN A 79 19.76 15.94 -2.06
C GLN A 79 20.54 16.25 -0.77
N GLN A 80 21.75 15.70 -0.66
CA GLN A 80 22.65 15.81 0.49
C GLN A 80 22.69 17.22 1.08
N SER A 81 22.45 17.31 2.38
CA SER A 81 22.84 18.50 3.15
C SER A 81 24.37 18.69 3.08
N ALA A 82 24.85 19.93 3.24
CA ALA A 82 26.28 20.26 3.23
C ALA A 82 27.12 19.50 4.29
N TYR A 83 26.47 18.74 5.19
CA TYR A 83 27.07 17.95 6.26
C TYR A 83 27.04 16.42 6.01
N GLY A 84 26.72 15.99 4.79
CA GLY A 84 26.91 14.59 4.37
C GLY A 84 25.80 13.61 4.73
N GLY A 85 24.66 14.09 5.25
CA GLY A 85 23.44 13.30 5.39
C GLY A 85 22.51 13.55 4.20
N GLY A 86 22.11 12.48 3.51
CA GLY A 86 20.95 12.51 2.62
C GLY A 86 19.70 12.20 3.44
N ASP A 87 18.70 13.07 3.37
CA ASP A 87 17.43 12.91 4.09
C ASP A 87 16.35 12.44 3.11
N TYR A 88 15.38 11.67 3.60
CA TYR A 88 14.22 11.26 2.81
C TYR A 88 12.99 12.08 3.21
N GLU A 89 12.24 12.56 2.23
CA GLU A 89 10.86 12.98 2.44
C GLU A 89 9.95 11.77 2.29
N THR A 90 9.29 11.42 3.39
CA THR A 90 8.44 10.24 3.48
C THR A 90 6.98 10.62 3.56
N THR A 91 6.19 10.20 2.58
CA THR A 91 4.72 10.30 2.61
C THR A 91 4.12 8.93 2.89
N THR A 92 3.14 8.85 3.79
CA THR A 92 2.46 7.60 4.14
C THR A 92 0.96 7.75 3.94
N THR A 93 0.37 6.82 3.20
CA THR A 93 -1.06 6.80 2.89
C THR A 93 -1.67 5.45 3.27
N PRO A 94 -2.62 5.37 4.21
CA PRO A 94 -3.26 4.11 4.60
C PRO A 94 -4.20 3.59 3.49
N TYR A 95 -4.42 2.27 3.43
CA TYR A 95 -5.18 1.66 2.32
C TYR A 95 -6.63 2.16 2.20
N GLU A 96 -7.22 2.61 3.30
CA GLU A 96 -8.55 3.22 3.33
C GLU A 96 -8.64 4.50 2.47
N GLU A 97 -7.51 5.18 2.22
CA GLU A 97 -7.42 6.41 1.42
C GLU A 97 -7.00 6.16 -0.04
N TRP A 98 -6.67 4.91 -0.40
CA TRP A 98 -6.27 4.57 -1.77
C TRP A 98 -7.46 4.55 -2.73
N SER A 99 -7.19 4.83 -4.00
CA SER A 99 -8.12 4.55 -5.09
C SER A 99 -8.31 3.03 -5.28
N ALA A 100 -9.39 2.65 -5.99
CA ALA A 100 -9.65 1.24 -6.28
C ALA A 100 -8.55 0.62 -7.16
N GLU A 101 -7.99 1.40 -8.09
CA GLU A 101 -6.90 1.00 -8.97
C GLU A 101 -5.62 0.75 -8.16
N GLN A 102 -5.32 1.63 -7.21
CA GLN A 102 -4.18 1.47 -6.29
C GLN A 102 -4.36 0.20 -5.45
N ARG A 103 -5.54 0.01 -4.83
CA ARG A 103 -5.87 -1.22 -4.09
C ARG A 103 -5.73 -2.47 -4.94
N ALA A 104 -6.18 -2.46 -6.19
CA ALA A 104 -6.08 -3.61 -7.07
C ALA A 104 -4.63 -3.88 -7.50
N TYR A 105 -3.89 -2.83 -7.87
CA TYR A 105 -2.51 -2.92 -8.28
C TYR A 105 -1.62 -3.46 -7.16
N MET A 106 -1.80 -2.96 -5.93
CA MET A 106 -1.00 -3.34 -4.76
C MET A 106 -1.16 -4.80 -4.34
N LEU A 107 -2.23 -5.49 -4.74
CA LEU A 107 -2.40 -6.93 -4.45
C LEU A 107 -1.23 -7.78 -4.96
N ARG A 108 -0.55 -7.35 -6.05
CA ARG A 108 0.61 -8.06 -6.59
C ARG A 108 1.82 -8.08 -5.64
N HIS A 109 1.87 -7.13 -4.70
CA HIS A 109 2.99 -6.94 -3.77
C HIS A 109 2.73 -7.56 -2.38
N VAL A 110 1.51 -8.07 -2.14
CA VAL A 110 1.12 -8.72 -0.89
C VAL A 110 2.02 -9.92 -0.54
N PRO A 111 2.39 -10.82 -1.48
CA PRO A 111 3.31 -11.91 -1.16
C PRO A 111 4.65 -11.40 -0.59
N GLY A 112 5.24 -10.38 -1.21
CA GLY A 112 6.48 -9.76 -0.73
C GLY A 112 6.35 -9.12 0.65
N LEU A 113 5.18 -8.53 0.96
CA LEU A 113 4.88 -8.04 2.31
C LEU A 113 4.88 -9.16 3.36
N PHE A 114 4.30 -10.32 3.04
CA PHE A 114 4.29 -11.46 3.98
C PHE A 114 5.67 -12.09 4.15
N GLU A 115 6.48 -12.19 3.09
CA GLU A 115 7.87 -12.62 3.17
C GLU A 115 8.70 -11.67 4.05
N ALA A 116 8.51 -10.35 3.87
CA ALA A 116 9.14 -9.35 4.73
C ALA A 116 8.68 -9.46 6.18
N ALA A 117 7.40 -9.73 6.41
CA ALA A 117 6.84 -9.90 7.76
C ALA A 117 7.43 -11.11 8.47
N GLU A 118 7.57 -12.24 7.76
CA GLU A 118 8.22 -13.43 8.29
C GLU A 118 9.67 -13.13 8.69
N LYS A 119 10.45 -12.55 7.76
CA LYS A 119 11.86 -12.23 7.97
C LYS A 119 12.07 -11.30 9.16
N GLN A 120 11.39 -10.16 9.18
CA GLN A 120 11.57 -9.14 10.23
C GLN A 120 11.05 -9.62 11.59
N THR A 121 10.01 -10.46 11.62
CA THR A 121 9.55 -11.09 12.87
C THR A 121 10.57 -12.08 13.40
N ARG A 122 11.18 -12.89 12.52
CA ARG A 122 12.23 -13.84 12.91
C ARG A 122 13.44 -13.12 13.49
N GLU A 123 13.93 -12.08 12.81
CA GLU A 123 15.04 -11.23 13.27
C GLU A 123 14.74 -10.61 14.64
N PHE A 124 13.52 -10.10 14.85
CA PHE A 124 13.09 -9.56 16.13
C PHE A 124 13.10 -10.62 17.25
N ILE A 125 12.62 -11.83 16.98
CA ILE A 125 12.63 -12.94 17.94
C ILE A 125 14.08 -13.35 18.29
N GLU A 126 14.98 -13.37 17.31
CA GLU A 126 16.39 -13.70 17.54
C GLU A 126 17.09 -12.64 18.39
N GLN A 127 16.83 -11.36 18.12
CA GLN A 127 17.41 -10.23 18.88
C GLN A 127 16.89 -10.16 20.32
N THR A 128 15.65 -10.58 20.58
CA THR A 128 15.03 -10.55 21.92
C THR A 128 15.37 -11.75 22.80
N LYS A 129 16.04 -12.77 22.26
CA LYS A 129 16.51 -13.94 23.02
C LYS A 129 17.93 -13.79 23.58
N ASN A 130 18.67 -12.78 23.13
CA ASN A 130 20.01 -12.42 23.60
C ASN A 130 19.94 -11.35 24.68
#